data_AF-A0ABD6E385-F1
#
_entry.id   AF-A0ABD6E385-F1
#
_cell.length_a   1.000
_cell.length_b   1.000
_cell.length_c   1.000
_cell.angle_alpha   90.00
_cell.angle_beta   90.00
_cell.angle_gamma   90.00
#
_symmetry.space_group_name_H-M   'P 1'
#
loop_
_entity.id
_entity.type
_entity.pdbx_description
1 polymer ?
#
loop_
_entity_poly.entity_id
_entity_poly.type
_entity_poly.pdbx_seq_one_letter_code
_entity_poly.pdbx_strand_id
1 'polypeptide(L)'
;MSSSLIIPTVYQQVGKIRLENANRYAFFSRTSPSFFKYDTKKADNGRTRLYLSLADGSSLLGGKFYVIDNKNEVVEDVLITSGRKIDIQPPFVSSPHYKFAYGPGNCSYTECNYRTEFFAQMGGVYVVQLTTNGPLISNIIKPNSISILWQLPQLTIITFGEILFSITGLEFSYSQATPNMKSVLQALWLLTTFLGNVIDMGISGSHIVAEPALEFFVYAILMLIVIGVFVTLSIMYTYAEDRADFPTHLPVDGKETPIALAPSTISRTTE
;
A
#
# COMPACT_ATOMS: atom_id res chain seq x y z
N MET A 1 -7.17 -26.73 -27.54
CA MET A 1 -6.36 -25.50 -27.70
C MET A 1 -6.53 -24.68 -26.43
N SER A 2 -6.02 -25.10 -25.27
CA SER A 2 -4.67 -24.80 -24.76
C SER A 2 -4.23 -23.37 -25.08
N SER A 3 -4.52 -22.44 -24.17
CA SER A 3 -3.88 -21.12 -24.10
C SER A 3 -3.30 -20.98 -22.69
N SER A 4 -1.99 -21.20 -22.64
CA SER A 4 -1.10 -21.06 -21.49
C SER A 4 -1.04 -19.61 -21.04
N LEU A 5 -1.61 -19.33 -19.87
CA LEU A 5 -1.48 -18.07 -19.15
C LEU A 5 -0.11 -18.05 -18.48
N ILE A 6 0.86 -17.43 -19.14
CA ILE A 6 2.19 -17.17 -18.59
C ILE A 6 2.05 -15.95 -17.68
N ILE A 7 1.84 -16.21 -16.39
CA ILE A 7 2.00 -15.21 -15.33
C ILE A 7 3.50 -15.11 -15.08
N PRO A 8 4.16 -13.95 -15.30
CA PRO A 8 5.59 -13.84 -15.10
C PRO A 8 5.93 -13.90 -13.61
N THR A 9 6.52 -15.04 -13.27
CA THR A 9 7.27 -15.35 -12.05
C THR A 9 8.38 -14.34 -11.81
N VAL A 10 8.11 -13.21 -11.16
CA VAL A 10 9.19 -12.30 -10.73
C VAL A 10 8.90 -11.78 -9.33
N TYR A 11 9.50 -12.45 -8.35
CA TYR A 11 10.30 -11.89 -7.26
C TYR A 11 10.56 -13.08 -6.35
N GLN A 12 11.68 -13.75 -6.54
CA GLN A 12 12.19 -14.68 -5.54
C GLN A 12 13.68 -14.39 -5.43
N GLN A 13 13.98 -13.29 -4.74
CA GLN A 13 15.34 -12.99 -4.31
C GLN A 13 15.68 -14.01 -3.23
N VAL A 14 16.30 -15.12 -3.68
CA VAL A 14 16.87 -16.16 -2.84
C VAL A 14 18.07 -15.57 -2.13
N GLY A 15 17.84 -14.99 -0.96
CA GLY A 15 18.93 -14.65 -0.06
C GLY A 15 19.61 -15.95 0.40
N LYS A 16 20.94 -15.93 0.47
CA LYS A 16 21.74 -16.99 1.12
C LYS A 16 22.43 -16.29 2.29
N ILE A 17 21.99 -16.55 3.52
CA ILE A 17 22.59 -15.86 4.68
C ILE A 17 24.02 -16.38 4.87
N ARG A 18 24.99 -15.46 4.82
CA ARG A 18 26.31 -15.63 5.43
C ARG A 18 26.23 -14.98 6.81
N LEU A 19 26.00 -15.77 7.86
CA LEU A 19 25.95 -15.27 9.23
C LEU A 19 27.38 -14.91 9.68
N GLU A 20 27.76 -13.64 9.55
CA GLU A 20 29.09 -13.16 9.98
C GLU A 20 29.30 -13.26 11.51
N ASN A 21 28.20 -13.25 12.28
CA ASN A 21 28.20 -13.46 13.74
C ASN A 21 28.15 -14.93 14.18
N ALA A 22 27.87 -15.87 13.27
CA ALA A 22 27.97 -17.30 13.59
C ALA A 22 29.42 -17.76 13.78
N ASN A 23 30.40 -17.03 13.24
CA ASN A 23 31.83 -17.37 13.40
C ASN A 23 32.30 -17.33 14.85
N ARG A 24 31.67 -16.53 15.72
CA ARG A 24 32.01 -16.49 17.15
C ARG A 24 31.49 -17.70 17.93
N TYR A 25 30.44 -18.37 17.44
CA TYR A 25 29.83 -19.53 18.09
C TYR A 25 30.15 -20.86 17.37
N ALA A 26 30.50 -20.80 16.08
CA ALA A 26 30.95 -21.94 15.27
C ALA A 26 32.37 -22.42 15.65
N PHE A 27 33.16 -21.58 16.33
CA PHE A 27 34.44 -22.02 16.88
C PHE A 27 34.27 -23.11 17.97
N PHE A 28 33.08 -23.23 18.56
CA PHE A 28 32.79 -24.22 19.61
C PHE A 28 31.93 -25.41 19.13
N SER A 29 31.35 -25.37 17.92
CA SER A 29 30.55 -26.47 17.37
C SER A 29 30.90 -26.75 15.92
N ARG A 30 31.35 -27.97 15.65
CA ARG A 30 31.84 -28.48 14.36
C ARG A 30 30.69 -28.82 13.39
N THR A 31 29.68 -27.96 13.27
CA THR A 31 28.48 -28.20 12.46
C THR A 31 28.27 -27.08 11.43
N SER A 32 28.17 -27.46 10.16
CA SER A 32 27.86 -26.53 9.06
C SER A 32 26.38 -26.13 9.11
N PRO A 33 26.04 -24.84 8.92
CA PRO A 33 24.64 -24.42 8.85
C PRO A 33 23.99 -24.94 7.57
N SER A 34 22.80 -25.54 7.69
CA SER A 34 22.05 -25.99 6.52
C SER A 34 21.60 -24.78 5.70
N PHE A 35 21.90 -24.80 4.39
CA PHE A 35 21.46 -23.76 3.47
C PHE A 35 20.03 -24.07 3.03
N PHE A 36 19.07 -23.23 3.42
CA PHE A 36 17.70 -23.30 2.93
C PHE A 36 17.33 -22.03 2.17
N LYS A 37 16.51 -22.20 1.14
CA LYS A 37 15.96 -21.09 0.36
C LYS A 37 14.85 -20.45 1.17
N TYR A 38 15.03 -19.19 1.55
CA TYR A 38 13.99 -18.36 2.16
C TYR A 38 13.54 -17.28 1.18
N ASP A 39 12.31 -16.84 1.35
CA ASP A 39 11.79 -15.71 0.59
C ASP A 39 12.07 -14.42 1.37
N THR A 40 12.60 -13.42 0.69
CA THR A 40 12.84 -12.07 1.25
C THR A 40 11.63 -11.16 1.05
N LYS A 41 10.44 -11.76 1.01
CA LYS A 41 9.16 -11.06 0.93
C LYS A 41 8.45 -11.04 2.27
N LYS A 42 7.78 -9.90 2.53
CA LYS A 42 6.80 -9.80 3.61
C LYS A 42 5.64 -10.77 3.34
N ALA A 43 4.94 -11.19 4.40
CA ALA A 43 3.72 -11.95 4.24
C ALA A 43 2.63 -11.07 3.62
N ASP A 44 1.86 -11.61 2.67
CA ASP A 44 0.87 -10.88 1.89
C ASP A 44 -0.27 -10.28 2.75
N ASN A 45 -0.43 -10.77 3.98
CA ASN A 45 -1.45 -10.37 4.95
C ASN A 45 -0.89 -9.63 6.18
N GLY A 46 0.36 -9.16 6.13
CA GLY A 46 1.00 -8.45 7.24
C GLY A 46 1.36 -9.31 8.45
N ARG A 47 1.25 -10.65 8.34
CA ARG A 47 1.71 -11.59 9.36
C ARG A 47 3.21 -11.53 9.58
N THR A 48 3.62 -11.89 10.77
CA THR A 48 5.03 -12.10 11.11
C THR A 48 5.45 -13.48 10.58
N ARG A 49 6.41 -13.49 9.65
CA ARG A 49 6.91 -14.74 9.06
C ARG A 49 8.17 -15.20 9.76
N LEU A 50 8.19 -16.45 10.18
CA LEU A 50 9.33 -17.11 10.78
C LEU A 50 9.83 -18.22 9.86
N TYR A 51 11.14 -18.27 9.68
CA TYR A 51 11.83 -19.37 9.03
C TYR A 51 12.66 -20.15 10.05
N LEU A 52 12.41 -21.44 10.15
CA LEU A 52 13.21 -22.32 11.00
C LEU A 52 14.50 -22.74 10.27
N SER A 53 15.63 -22.56 10.93
CA SER A 53 16.95 -23.02 10.48
C SER A 53 17.53 -23.98 11.51
N LEU A 54 18.04 -25.11 11.06
CA LEU A 54 18.71 -26.10 11.90
C LEU A 54 20.09 -26.45 11.33
N ALA A 55 21.08 -26.72 12.17
CA ALA A 55 22.38 -27.21 11.71
C ALA A 55 22.31 -28.69 11.33
N ASP A 56 23.01 -29.09 10.27
CA ASP A 56 23.00 -30.47 9.77
C ASP A 56 23.56 -31.43 10.84
N GLY A 57 22.80 -32.48 11.17
CA GLY A 57 23.18 -33.46 12.20
C GLY A 57 22.74 -33.14 13.63
N SER A 58 21.93 -32.09 13.85
CA SER A 58 21.39 -31.76 15.17
C SER A 58 20.32 -32.77 15.60
N SER A 59 20.32 -33.16 16.88
CA SER A 59 19.33 -34.07 17.49
C SER A 59 17.89 -33.52 17.53
N LEU A 60 17.71 -32.25 17.13
CA LEU A 60 16.43 -31.56 17.06
C LEU A 60 15.71 -31.78 15.72
N LEU A 61 16.35 -32.44 14.74
CA LEU A 61 15.74 -32.71 13.44
C LEU A 61 14.57 -33.70 13.60
N GLY A 62 13.37 -33.29 13.16
CA GLY A 62 12.14 -34.07 13.35
C GLY A 62 11.48 -33.94 14.73
N GLY A 63 11.97 -33.03 15.59
CA GLY A 63 11.28 -32.65 16.83
C GLY A 63 10.04 -31.78 16.59
N LYS A 64 9.37 -31.35 17.66
CA LYS A 64 8.21 -30.44 17.59
C LYS A 64 8.59 -29.02 18.01
N PHE A 65 8.06 -28.03 17.29
CA PHE A 65 8.14 -26.60 17.56
C PHE A 65 6.74 -26.08 17.81
N TYR A 66 6.54 -25.47 18.98
CA TYR A 66 5.28 -24.90 19.42
C TYR A 66 5.39 -23.39 19.51
N VAL A 67 4.43 -22.70 18.89
CA VAL A 67 4.18 -21.28 19.09
C VAL A 67 3.04 -21.14 20.09
N ILE A 68 3.33 -20.50 21.22
CA ILE A 68 2.40 -20.33 22.32
C ILE A 68 2.09 -18.84 22.48
N ASP A 69 0.81 -18.47 22.54
CA ASP A 69 0.37 -17.10 22.80
C ASP A 69 0.49 -16.73 24.30
N ASN A 70 0.32 -15.46 24.65
CA ASN A 70 0.32 -14.99 26.03
C ASN A 70 -0.77 -15.66 26.91
N LYS A 71 -1.83 -16.20 26.30
CA LYS A 71 -2.86 -17.02 26.97
C LYS A 71 -2.44 -18.46 27.27
N ASN A 72 -1.20 -18.82 26.95
CA ASN A 72 -0.66 -20.19 26.99
C ASN A 72 -1.40 -21.19 26.07
N GLU A 73 -2.13 -20.70 25.06
CA GLU A 73 -2.72 -21.52 24.01
C GLU A 73 -1.72 -21.75 22.88
N VAL A 74 -1.71 -22.97 22.32
CA VAL A 74 -0.85 -23.32 21.17
C VAL A 74 -1.51 -22.75 19.91
N VAL A 75 -0.82 -21.80 19.29
CA VAL A 75 -1.26 -21.14 18.04
C VAL A 75 -0.92 -21.99 16.83
N GLU A 76 0.27 -22.57 16.83
CA GLU A 76 0.75 -23.42 15.74
C GLU A 76 1.73 -24.48 16.28
N ASP A 77 1.57 -25.72 15.84
CA ASP A 77 2.51 -26.81 16.08
C ASP A 77 3.11 -27.30 14.77
N VAL A 78 4.44 -27.38 14.72
CA VAL A 78 5.17 -27.65 13.49
C VAL A 78 6.33 -28.60 13.75
N LEU A 79 6.54 -29.56 12.85
CA LEU A 79 7.72 -30.42 12.85
C LEU A 79 8.96 -29.60 12.47
N ILE A 80 10.03 -29.73 13.26
CA ILE A 80 11.29 -29.02 13.05
C ILE A 80 11.97 -29.57 11.80
N THR A 81 11.88 -28.80 10.72
CA THR A 81 12.63 -29.02 9.48
C THR A 81 13.25 -27.71 8.99
N SER A 82 14.45 -27.79 8.40
CA SER A 82 15.11 -26.61 7.83
C SER A 82 14.29 -26.03 6.68
N GLY A 83 14.04 -24.72 6.71
CA GLY A 83 13.31 -24.00 5.67
C GLY A 83 11.78 -24.05 5.79
N ARG A 84 11.24 -24.57 6.89
CA ARG A 84 9.80 -24.47 7.15
C ARG A 84 9.42 -23.04 7.50
N LYS A 85 8.37 -22.55 6.83
CA LYS A 85 7.76 -21.23 7.07
C LYS A 85 6.61 -21.36 8.07
N ILE A 86 6.51 -20.40 8.98
CA ILE A 86 5.46 -20.27 10.00
C ILE A 86 4.99 -18.82 9.96
N ASP A 87 3.70 -18.59 9.76
CA ASP A 87 3.13 -17.25 9.60
C ASP A 87 2.21 -16.93 10.79
N ILE A 88 2.72 -16.17 11.76
CA ILE A 88 2.00 -15.81 12.98
C ILE A 88 1.25 -14.49 12.75
N GLN A 89 -0.03 -14.46 13.12
CA GLN A 89 -0.82 -13.25 13.16
C GLN A 89 -0.75 -12.64 14.57
N PRO A 90 0.05 -11.58 14.82
CA PRO A 90 0.00 -10.90 16.09
C PRO A 90 -1.40 -10.30 16.31
N PRO A 91 -1.98 -10.43 17.51
CA PRO A 91 -3.29 -9.87 17.81
C PRO A 91 -3.24 -8.34 17.73
N PHE A 92 -4.32 -7.72 17.22
CA PHE A 92 -4.41 -6.27 17.06
C PHE A 92 -4.47 -5.51 18.39
N VAL A 93 -5.07 -6.12 19.42
CA VAL A 93 -5.36 -5.47 20.72
C VAL A 93 -4.64 -6.14 21.88
N SER A 94 -4.25 -7.41 21.74
CA SER A 94 -3.53 -8.15 22.79
C SER A 94 -2.02 -7.95 22.65
N SER A 95 -1.29 -8.20 23.73
CA SER A 95 0.15 -8.09 23.77
C SER A 95 0.82 -9.06 22.76
N PRO A 96 1.75 -8.61 21.90
CA PRO A 96 2.35 -9.46 20.86
C PRO A 96 3.54 -10.31 21.37
N HIS A 97 3.46 -10.75 22.63
CA HIS A 97 4.44 -11.63 23.25
C HIS A 97 4.08 -13.08 22.98
N TYR A 98 4.95 -13.77 22.24
CA TYR A 98 4.86 -15.19 21.96
C TYR A 98 5.95 -15.95 22.70
N LYS A 99 5.65 -17.19 23.08
CA LYS A 99 6.63 -18.12 23.65
C LYS A 99 6.87 -19.24 22.65
N PHE A 100 8.12 -19.47 22.31
CA PHE A 100 8.53 -20.63 21.52
C PHE A 100 8.97 -21.73 22.45
N ALA A 101 8.44 -22.94 22.24
CA ALA A 101 8.86 -24.14 22.95
C ALA A 101 9.27 -25.20 21.93
N TYR A 102 10.46 -25.77 22.07
CA TYR A 102 10.96 -26.79 21.14
C TYR A 102 11.82 -27.86 21.84
N GLY A 103 11.84 -29.06 21.26
CA GLY A 103 12.59 -30.19 21.81
C GLY A 103 12.70 -31.37 20.85
N PRO A 104 13.61 -32.33 21.14
CA PRO A 104 13.73 -33.58 20.37
C PRO A 104 12.55 -34.53 20.67
N GLY A 105 12.03 -35.21 19.64
CA GLY A 105 10.93 -36.19 19.78
C GLY A 105 9.57 -35.58 20.17
N ASN A 106 8.57 -36.43 20.46
CA ASN A 106 7.20 -36.06 20.87
C ASN A 106 7.17 -35.34 22.25
N CYS A 107 7.76 -34.14 22.36
CA CYS A 107 7.61 -33.31 23.56
C CYS A 107 6.21 -32.69 23.59
N SER A 108 5.61 -32.64 24.78
CA SER A 108 4.36 -31.90 25.01
C SER A 108 4.65 -30.42 25.22
N TYR A 109 3.66 -29.56 24.96
CA TYR A 109 3.77 -28.09 25.07
C TYR A 109 4.24 -27.59 26.46
N THR A 110 4.09 -28.40 27.53
CA THR A 110 4.54 -28.10 28.90
C THR A 110 5.97 -28.56 29.21
N GLU A 111 6.51 -29.57 28.52
CA GLU A 111 7.74 -30.28 28.91
C GLU A 111 8.87 -30.20 27.88
N CYS A 112 8.82 -29.28 26.91
CA CYS A 112 9.94 -29.09 26.00
C CYS A 112 11.11 -28.36 26.69
N ASN A 113 12.33 -28.87 26.50
CA ASN A 113 13.56 -28.40 27.18
C ASN A 113 13.95 -26.95 26.86
N TYR A 114 13.59 -26.44 25.69
CA TYR A 114 13.99 -25.10 25.25
C TYR A 114 12.77 -24.20 25.13
N ARG A 115 12.77 -23.11 25.92
CA ARG A 115 11.74 -22.08 25.90
C ARG A 115 12.36 -20.71 25.72
N THR A 116 11.81 -19.90 24.82
CA THR A 116 12.22 -18.51 24.63
C THR A 116 11.05 -17.61 24.31
N GLU A 117 11.11 -16.40 24.81
CA GLU A 117 10.14 -15.36 24.49
C GLU A 117 10.53 -14.65 23.20
N PHE A 118 9.52 -14.32 22.39
CA PHE A 118 9.67 -13.64 21.12
C PHE A 118 8.61 -12.56 20.99
N PHE A 119 9.03 -11.40 20.50
CA PHE A 119 8.16 -10.27 20.25
C PHE A 119 7.81 -10.23 18.76
N ALA A 120 6.59 -10.61 18.41
CA ALA A 120 6.15 -10.68 17.02
C ALA A 120 5.56 -9.33 16.58
N GLN A 121 6.29 -8.59 15.74
CA GLN A 121 5.79 -7.35 15.14
C GLN A 121 5.24 -7.60 13.73
N MET A 122 4.16 -6.91 13.37
CA MET A 122 3.51 -7.06 12.07
C MET A 122 4.46 -6.78 10.91
N GLY A 123 4.38 -7.60 9.87
CA GLY A 123 5.17 -7.48 8.64
C GLY A 123 6.68 -7.72 8.80
N GLY A 124 7.13 -8.18 9.97
CA GLY A 124 8.51 -8.60 10.20
C GLY A 124 8.78 -10.02 9.69
N VAL A 125 9.98 -10.24 9.16
CA VAL A 125 10.45 -11.57 8.75
C VAL A 125 11.69 -11.93 9.55
N TYR A 126 11.64 -13.07 10.24
CA TYR A 126 12.69 -13.53 11.15
C TYR A 126 13.15 -14.93 10.79
N VAL A 127 14.44 -15.20 10.98
CA VAL A 127 15.02 -16.54 10.94
C VAL A 127 15.32 -16.95 12.37
N VAL A 128 14.76 -18.08 12.78
CA VAL A 128 15.01 -18.69 14.07
C VAL A 128 15.95 -19.87 13.83
N GLN A 129 17.21 -19.70 14.23
CA GLN A 129 18.19 -20.78 14.20
C GLN A 129 18.11 -21.55 15.51
N LEU A 130 17.61 -22.78 15.43
CA LEU A 130 17.42 -23.65 16.59
C LEU A 130 18.78 -24.28 16.94
N THR A 131 19.25 -24.07 18.17
CA THR A 131 20.48 -24.67 18.70
C THR A 131 20.21 -25.22 20.10
N THR A 132 21.04 -26.16 20.56
CA THR A 132 20.98 -26.75 21.91
C THR A 132 21.38 -25.77 23.02
N ASN A 133 21.98 -24.63 22.67
CA ASN A 133 22.36 -23.57 23.61
C ASN A 133 21.33 -22.42 23.64
N GLY A 134 20.14 -22.66 23.07
CA GLY A 134 19.09 -21.66 22.87
C GLY A 134 18.96 -21.22 21.40
N PRO A 135 17.79 -20.69 20.99
CA PRO A 135 17.55 -20.26 19.62
C PRO A 135 18.18 -18.88 19.37
N LEU A 136 18.85 -18.74 18.23
CA LEU A 136 19.33 -17.45 17.74
C LEU A 136 18.29 -16.87 16.78
N ILE A 137 17.76 -15.69 17.10
CA ILE A 137 16.73 -15.03 16.31
C ILE A 137 17.38 -13.88 15.54
N SER A 138 17.38 -13.98 14.22
CA SER A 138 17.90 -12.95 13.32
C SER A 138 16.77 -12.32 12.53
N ASN A 139 16.69 -11.00 12.50
CA ASN A 139 15.72 -10.29 11.68
C ASN A 139 16.26 -10.12 10.25
N ILE A 140 15.48 -10.54 9.24
CA ILE A 140 15.82 -10.31 7.82
C ILE A 140 15.17 -9.02 7.34
N ILE A 141 13.89 -8.82 7.68
CA ILE A 141 13.10 -7.68 7.23
C ILE A 141 12.58 -6.95 8.46
N LYS A 142 12.89 -5.66 8.52
CA LYS A 142 12.43 -4.79 9.60
C LYS A 142 10.90 -4.82 9.68
N PRO A 143 10.35 -4.98 10.88
CA PRO A 143 8.91 -4.94 11.10
C PRO A 143 8.31 -3.58 10.76
N ASN A 144 7.02 -3.56 10.47
CA ASN A 144 6.33 -2.31 10.15
C ASN A 144 6.03 -1.52 11.43
N SER A 145 6.60 -0.32 11.55
CA SER A 145 6.46 0.55 12.72
C SER A 145 5.61 1.79 12.46
N ILE A 146 5.03 1.94 11.26
CA ILE A 146 4.21 3.09 10.92
C ILE A 146 2.80 2.89 11.46
N SER A 147 2.34 3.84 12.27
CA SER A 147 0.97 3.86 12.77
C SER A 147 0.00 4.11 11.62
N ILE A 148 -1.12 3.38 11.60
CA ILE A 148 -2.22 3.60 10.65
C ILE A 148 -2.77 5.03 10.70
N LEU A 149 -2.64 5.71 11.85
CA LEU A 149 -3.07 7.10 12.03
C LEU A 149 -2.35 8.08 11.08
N TRP A 150 -1.17 7.73 10.56
CA TRP A 150 -0.47 8.55 9.55
C TRP A 150 -1.19 8.59 8.20
N GLN A 151 -2.17 7.73 7.96
CA GLN A 151 -3.02 7.81 6.76
C GLN A 151 -4.08 8.91 6.86
N LEU A 152 -4.46 9.32 8.08
CA LEU A 152 -5.50 10.34 8.28
C LEU A 152 -5.14 11.69 7.64
N PRO A 153 -3.94 12.27 7.87
CA PRO A 153 -3.58 13.54 7.25
C PRO A 153 -3.64 13.50 5.72
N GLN A 154 -3.16 12.41 5.12
CA GLN A 154 -3.16 12.25 3.67
C GLN A 154 -4.59 12.17 3.10
N LEU A 155 -5.45 11.38 3.73
CA LEU A 155 -6.85 11.26 3.30
C LEU A 155 -7.60 12.60 3.43
N THR A 156 -7.34 13.34 4.50
CA THR A 156 -7.94 14.66 4.72
C THR A 156 -7.52 15.66 3.63
N ILE A 157 -6.23 15.73 3.28
CA ILE A 157 -5.76 16.65 2.24
C ILE A 157 -6.32 16.28 0.86
N ILE A 158 -6.35 14.98 0.52
CA ILE A 158 -6.90 14.51 -0.77
C ILE A 158 -8.40 14.82 -0.88
N THR A 159 -9.18 14.53 0.16
CA THR A 159 -10.63 14.79 0.15
C THR A 159 -10.94 16.28 0.07
N PHE A 160 -10.18 17.15 0.75
CA PHE A 160 -10.32 18.59 0.55
C PHE A 160 -10.00 19.02 -0.89
N GLY A 161 -8.92 18.49 -1.48
CA GLY A 161 -8.57 18.75 -2.88
C GLY A 161 -9.66 18.30 -3.85
N GLU A 162 -10.25 17.14 -3.61
CA GLU A 162 -11.35 16.60 -4.42
C GLU A 162 -12.59 17.49 -4.36
N ILE A 163 -13.02 17.93 -3.17
CA ILE A 163 -14.16 18.83 -3.02
C ILE A 163 -13.91 20.16 -3.72
N LEU A 164 -12.73 20.74 -3.51
CA LEU A 164 -12.35 22.05 -4.04
C LEU A 164 -12.15 22.07 -5.55
N PHE A 165 -11.85 20.95 -6.18
CA PHE A 165 -11.65 20.87 -7.63
C PHE A 165 -12.87 20.28 -8.35
N SER A 166 -13.41 19.17 -7.86
CA SER A 166 -14.46 18.40 -8.53
C SER A 166 -15.82 19.08 -8.45
N ILE A 167 -16.27 19.43 -7.24
CA ILE A 167 -17.61 20.00 -7.04
C ILE A 167 -17.69 21.42 -7.62
N THR A 168 -16.70 22.25 -7.30
CA THR A 168 -16.63 23.64 -7.78
C THR A 168 -16.43 23.73 -9.30
N GLY A 169 -15.60 22.86 -9.88
CA GLY A 169 -15.33 22.83 -11.31
C GLY A 169 -16.56 22.42 -12.12
N LEU A 170 -17.34 21.47 -11.59
CA LEU A 170 -18.59 21.05 -12.20
C LEU A 170 -19.68 22.13 -12.07
N GLU A 171 -19.77 22.79 -10.91
CA GLU A 171 -20.68 23.92 -10.69
C GLU A 171 -20.37 25.09 -11.64
N PHE A 172 -19.09 25.44 -11.78
CA PHE A 172 -18.62 26.44 -12.73
C PHE A 172 -18.99 26.06 -14.17
N SER A 173 -18.70 24.81 -14.57
CA SER A 173 -19.01 24.31 -15.91
C SER A 173 -20.52 24.35 -16.22
N TYR A 174 -21.36 24.06 -15.22
CA TYR A 174 -22.82 24.16 -15.36
C TYR A 174 -23.33 25.60 -15.43
N SER A 175 -22.67 26.55 -14.78
CA SER A 175 -23.02 27.98 -14.87
C SER A 175 -22.72 28.55 -16.26
N GLN A 176 -21.67 28.06 -16.92
CA GLN A 176 -21.20 28.56 -18.21
C GLN A 176 -21.81 27.82 -19.42
N ALA A 177 -22.52 26.72 -19.21
CA ALA A 177 -23.11 25.93 -20.28
C ALA A 177 -24.59 26.24 -20.54
N THR A 178 -25.01 26.11 -21.80
CA THR A 178 -26.40 26.28 -22.20
C THR A 178 -27.30 25.24 -21.51
N PRO A 179 -28.58 25.58 -21.21
CA PRO A 179 -29.44 24.79 -20.32
C PRO A 179 -29.69 23.35 -20.77
N ASN A 180 -29.53 23.05 -22.06
CA ASN A 180 -29.76 21.73 -22.64
C ASN A 180 -28.53 20.80 -22.61
N MET A 181 -27.34 21.29 -22.21
CA MET A 181 -26.07 20.52 -22.30
C MET A 181 -25.58 19.92 -20.98
N LYS A 182 -26.33 20.06 -19.88
CA LYS A 182 -25.90 19.60 -18.55
C LYS A 182 -25.56 18.10 -18.49
N SER A 183 -26.38 17.26 -19.14
CA SER A 183 -26.14 15.81 -19.21
C SER A 183 -24.85 15.45 -19.97
N VAL A 184 -24.54 16.18 -21.04
CA VAL A 184 -23.32 15.97 -21.85
C VAL A 184 -22.09 16.36 -21.05
N LEU A 185 -22.14 17.47 -20.28
CA LEU A 185 -21.05 17.87 -19.39
C LEU A 185 -20.77 16.83 -18.31
N GLN A 186 -21.79 16.27 -17.67
CA GLN A 186 -21.62 15.19 -16.70
C GLN A 186 -20.96 13.96 -17.34
N ALA A 187 -21.39 13.60 -18.56
CA ALA A 187 -20.80 12.47 -19.28
C ALA A 187 -19.33 12.72 -19.65
N LEU A 188 -18.98 13.95 -20.07
CA LEU A 188 -17.60 14.35 -20.34
C LEU A 188 -16.75 14.35 -19.06
N TRP A 189 -17.30 14.82 -17.94
CA TRP A 189 -16.64 14.77 -16.64
C TRP A 189 -16.28 13.32 -16.27
N LEU A 190 -17.25 12.40 -16.33
CA LEU A 190 -17.02 10.98 -16.05
C LEU A 190 -16.04 10.33 -17.03
N LEU A 191 -16.04 10.74 -18.30
CA LEU A 191 -15.07 10.28 -19.29
C LEU A 191 -13.64 10.69 -18.91
N THR A 192 -13.44 11.90 -18.40
CA THR A 192 -12.11 12.33 -17.92
C THR A 192 -11.65 11.51 -16.71
N THR A 193 -12.54 11.22 -15.76
CA THR A 193 -12.23 10.33 -14.62
C THR A 193 -11.85 8.92 -15.09
N PHE A 194 -12.56 8.38 -16.07
CA PHE A 194 -12.23 7.08 -16.67
C PHE A 194 -10.85 7.08 -17.30
N LEU A 195 -10.52 8.09 -18.11
CA LEU A 195 -9.20 8.22 -18.73
C LEU A 195 -8.10 8.36 -17.68
N GLY A 196 -8.33 9.10 -16.59
CA GLY A 196 -7.40 9.20 -15.47
C GLY A 196 -7.09 7.84 -14.84
N ASN A 197 -8.13 7.04 -14.57
CA ASN A 197 -7.97 5.69 -14.02
C ASN A 197 -7.23 4.74 -14.98
N VAL A 198 -7.45 4.86 -16.29
CA VAL A 198 -6.73 4.07 -17.30
C VAL A 198 -5.25 4.43 -17.32
N ILE A 199 -4.91 5.72 -17.21
CA ILE A 199 -3.52 6.18 -17.14
C ILE A 199 -2.84 5.66 -15.86
N ASP A 200 -3.49 5.78 -14.71
CA ASP A 200 -3.00 5.26 -13.42
C ASP A 200 -2.72 3.76 -13.47
N MET A 201 -3.68 2.97 -14.00
CA MET A 201 -3.50 1.53 -14.18
C MET A 201 -2.37 1.21 -15.15
N GLY A 202 -2.17 1.99 -16.21
CA GLY A 202 -1.07 1.81 -17.16
C GLY A 202 0.30 2.01 -16.52
N ILE A 203 0.43 3.02 -15.65
CA ILE A 203 1.67 3.33 -14.94
C ILE A 203 1.94 2.27 -13.86
N SER A 204 0.95 2.00 -12.99
CA SER A 204 1.08 1.05 -11.89
C SER A 204 1.22 -0.40 -12.38
N GLY A 205 0.46 -0.80 -13.40
CA GLY A 205 0.39 -2.18 -13.89
C GLY A 205 1.58 -2.61 -14.76
N SER A 206 2.32 -1.66 -15.34
CA SER A 206 3.47 -1.96 -16.21
C SER A 206 4.78 -2.20 -15.44
N HIS A 207 4.82 -1.93 -14.12
CA HIS A 207 6.02 -2.06 -13.28
C HIS A 207 7.29 -1.47 -13.91
N ILE A 208 7.16 -0.38 -14.69
CA ILE A 208 8.29 0.27 -15.38
C ILE A 208 9.31 0.83 -14.38
N VAL A 209 8.84 1.22 -13.20
CA VAL A 209 9.67 1.69 -12.09
C VAL A 209 9.74 0.59 -11.03
N ALA A 210 10.92 0.03 -10.83
CA ALA A 210 11.13 -1.09 -9.90
C ALA A 210 10.98 -0.68 -8.42
N GLU A 211 11.13 0.61 -8.11
CA GLU A 211 11.06 1.15 -6.76
C GLU A 211 9.76 1.93 -6.51
N PRO A 212 8.93 1.51 -5.52
CA PRO A 212 7.67 2.20 -5.20
C PRO A 212 7.84 3.68 -4.85
N ALA A 213 9.00 4.07 -4.32
CA ALA A 213 9.27 5.47 -3.97
C ALA A 213 9.40 6.37 -5.21
N LEU A 214 9.97 5.87 -6.31
CA LEU A 214 10.15 6.64 -7.54
C LEU A 214 8.81 6.86 -8.25
N GLU A 215 7.88 5.92 -8.12
CA GLU A 215 6.53 6.05 -8.69
C GLU A 215 5.79 7.28 -8.14
N PHE A 216 5.90 7.54 -6.82
CA PHE A 216 5.32 8.74 -6.22
C PHE A 216 5.90 10.05 -6.77
N PHE A 217 7.20 10.09 -7.09
CA PHE A 217 7.82 11.26 -7.71
C PHE A 217 7.32 11.49 -9.14
N VAL A 218 7.09 10.42 -9.90
CA VAL A 218 6.50 10.50 -11.25
C VAL A 218 5.10 11.10 -11.18
N TYR A 219 4.25 10.63 -10.27
CA TYR A 219 2.91 11.21 -10.08
C TYR A 219 2.96 12.68 -9.64
N ALA A 220 3.90 13.06 -8.77
CA ALA A 220 4.07 14.45 -8.36
C ALA A 220 4.45 15.37 -9.53
N ILE A 221 5.38 14.93 -10.39
CA ILE A 221 5.77 15.69 -11.59
C ILE A 221 4.60 15.79 -12.58
N LEU A 222 3.87 14.70 -12.80
CA LEU A 222 2.69 14.68 -13.66
C LEU A 222 1.64 15.69 -13.16
N MET A 223 1.37 15.73 -11.86
CA MET A 223 0.44 16.69 -11.26
C MET A 223 0.90 18.14 -11.41
N LEU A 224 2.20 18.43 -11.28
CA LEU A 224 2.73 19.78 -11.53
C LEU A 224 2.50 20.24 -12.97
N ILE A 225 2.70 19.35 -13.95
CA ILE A 225 2.43 19.64 -15.36
C ILE A 225 0.94 19.94 -15.57
N VAL A 226 0.06 19.11 -15.01
CA VAL A 226 -1.41 19.30 -15.10
C VAL A 226 -1.81 20.65 -14.51
N ILE A 227 -1.32 21.00 -13.31
CA ILE A 227 -1.57 22.31 -12.69
C ILE A 227 -1.10 23.44 -13.60
N GLY A 228 0.10 23.35 -14.18
CA GLY A 228 0.62 24.37 -15.09
C GLY A 228 -0.26 24.58 -16.34
N VAL A 229 -0.76 23.49 -16.92
CA VAL A 229 -1.70 23.55 -18.06
C VAL A 229 -3.01 24.21 -17.63
N PHE A 230 -3.59 23.81 -16.49
CA PHE A 230 -4.84 24.37 -15.98
C PHE A 230 -4.72 25.88 -15.70
N VAL A 231 -3.63 26.32 -15.07
CA VAL A 231 -3.38 27.74 -14.82
C VAL A 231 -3.30 28.53 -16.13
N THR A 232 -2.59 27.99 -17.12
CA THR A 232 -2.48 28.63 -18.44
C THR A 232 -3.84 28.77 -19.13
N LEU A 233 -4.64 27.70 -19.12
CA LEU A 233 -6.01 27.71 -19.66
C LEU A 233 -6.92 28.69 -18.92
N SER A 234 -6.79 28.78 -17.59
CA SER A 234 -7.57 29.71 -16.79
C SER A 234 -7.28 31.18 -17.12
N ILE A 235 -6.03 31.53 -17.40
CA ILE A 235 -5.66 32.91 -17.76
C ILE A 235 -6.23 33.28 -19.14
N MET A 236 -6.33 32.31 -20.05
CA MET A 236 -6.87 32.51 -21.39
C MET A 236 -8.39 32.39 -21.48
N TYR A 237 -9.08 32.11 -20.37
CA TYR A 237 -10.51 31.88 -20.37
C TYR A 237 -11.31 33.19 -20.40
N THR A 238 -12.31 33.27 -21.28
CA THR A 238 -13.27 34.39 -21.37
C THR A 238 -14.65 33.91 -20.95
N TYR A 239 -15.33 34.66 -20.08
CA TYR A 239 -16.62 34.29 -19.50
C TYR A 239 -17.77 34.42 -20.51
N ALA A 240 -18.83 33.63 -20.32
CA ALA A 240 -20.01 33.66 -21.17
C ALA A 240 -20.81 34.97 -21.03
N GLU A 241 -20.87 35.56 -19.83
CA GLU A 241 -21.47 36.88 -19.59
C GLU A 241 -20.83 37.97 -20.47
N ASP A 242 -19.50 37.97 -20.61
CA ASP A 242 -18.78 38.94 -21.47
C ASP A 242 -19.12 38.75 -22.96
N ARG A 243 -19.62 37.58 -23.36
CA ARG A 243 -20.05 37.29 -24.74
C ARG A 243 -21.50 37.76 -25.00
N ALA A 244 -22.31 37.95 -23.97
CA ALA A 244 -23.69 38.44 -24.11
C ALA A 244 -23.78 39.97 -24.30
N ASP A 245 -22.72 40.71 -23.98
CA ASP A 245 -22.64 42.18 -24.12
C ASP A 245 -22.28 42.65 -25.55
N PHE A 246 -22.10 41.75 -26.52
CA PHE A 246 -22.06 42.16 -27.92
C PHE A 246 -23.46 42.68 -28.31
N PRO A 247 -23.61 43.99 -28.64
CA PRO A 247 -24.90 44.50 -29.04
C PRO A 247 -25.30 43.79 -30.32
N THR A 248 -26.29 42.92 -30.22
CA THR A 248 -27.01 42.40 -31.39
C THR A 248 -27.94 43.51 -31.88
N HIS A 249 -27.38 44.67 -32.23
CA HIS A 249 -28.06 45.66 -33.07
C HIS A 249 -27.90 45.20 -34.52
N LEU A 250 -28.58 44.12 -34.89
CA LEU A 250 -29.14 44.07 -36.22
C LEU A 250 -30.44 44.89 -36.16
N PRO A 251 -30.69 45.80 -37.11
CA PRO A 251 -31.94 46.56 -37.13
C PRO A 251 -33.07 45.56 -37.37
N VAL A 252 -33.76 45.17 -36.30
CA VAL A 252 -35.03 44.47 -36.41
C VAL A 252 -36.07 45.55 -36.71
N ASP A 253 -36.45 45.58 -37.98
CA ASP A 253 -37.58 46.34 -38.48
C ASP A 253 -38.82 46.10 -37.59
N GLY A 254 -39.58 47.17 -37.39
CA GLY A 254 -40.28 47.45 -36.14
C GLY A 254 -41.34 46.46 -35.68
N LYS A 255 -41.32 46.17 -34.37
CA LYS A 255 -42.50 46.24 -33.48
C LYS A 255 -42.07 46.12 -32.02
N GLU A 256 -42.33 47.17 -31.23
CA GLU A 256 -42.14 47.15 -29.78
C GLU A 256 -43.06 46.11 -29.13
N THR A 257 -42.50 45.18 -28.38
CA THR A 257 -43.19 44.50 -27.27
C THR A 257 -42.22 44.47 -26.09
N PRO A 258 -42.57 45.07 -24.93
CA PRO A 258 -41.67 45.11 -23.79
C PRO A 258 -41.63 43.73 -23.12
N ILE A 259 -40.52 43.00 -23.29
CA ILE A 259 -40.18 41.90 -22.39
C ILE A 259 -39.67 42.54 -21.11
N ALA A 260 -40.45 42.41 -20.05
CA ALA A 260 -40.16 42.94 -18.73
C ALA A 260 -38.77 42.50 -18.26
N LEU A 261 -37.82 43.45 -18.18
CA LEU A 261 -36.65 43.32 -17.31
C LEU A 261 -37.15 43.37 -15.86
N ALA A 262 -37.02 42.25 -15.14
CA ALA A 262 -36.95 42.29 -13.69
C ALA A 262 -35.50 42.60 -13.30
N PRO A 263 -35.22 43.64 -12.48
CA PRO A 263 -33.86 43.98 -12.10
C PRO A 263 -33.44 43.12 -10.90
N SER A 264 -32.30 42.43 -11.00
CA SER A 264 -31.51 42.12 -9.82
C SER A 264 -30.22 42.93 -9.88
N THR A 265 -30.36 44.21 -9.53
CA THR A 265 -29.27 45.05 -9.08
C THR A 265 -28.67 44.41 -7.82
N ILE A 266 -27.48 43.83 -7.93
CA ILE A 266 -26.53 43.84 -6.82
C ILE A 266 -25.33 44.63 -7.30
N SER A 267 -25.31 45.87 -6.83
CA SER A 267 -24.29 46.88 -7.03
C SER A 267 -22.91 46.40 -6.61
N ARG A 268 -21.98 46.45 -7.56
CA ARG A 268 -20.53 46.43 -7.33
C ARG A 268 -20.08 47.87 -7.09
N THR A 269 -19.82 48.23 -5.84
CA THR A 269 -18.98 49.38 -5.45
C THR A 269 -17.72 48.75 -4.83
N THR A 270 -16.58 48.68 -5.51
CA THR A 270 -15.52 49.70 -5.48
C THR A 270 -15.35 50.35 -4.10
N GLU A 271 -14.62 49.68 -3.21
CA GLU A 271 -13.40 50.15 -2.53
C GLU A 271 -12.62 48.95 -1.99
#